data_AF-A0A934N6W5-F1
#
_entry.id   AF-A0A934N6W5-F1
#
_cell.length_a   1.000
_cell.length_b   1.000
_cell.length_c   1.000
_cell.angle_alpha   90.00
_cell.angle_beta   90.00
_cell.angle_gamma   90.00
#
_symmetry.space_group_name_H-M   'P 1'
#
loop_
_entity.id
_entity.type
_entity.pdbx_description
1 polymer ?
#
loop_
_entity_poly.entity_id
_entity_poly.type
_entity_poly.pdbx_seq_one_letter_code
_entity_poly.pdbx_strand_id
1 'polypeptide(L)'
;MLAAASKTKGSFGVGSATAADADILGHAWVGDGYAVASDGKTILSADGLRQYRLPAYKRQLGWFQANLEWRPDSVKEWQSNGHIWIIDLP
;
A
#
# COMPACT_ATOMS: atom_id res chain seq x y z
N MET A 1 -13.31 -0.55 1.29
CA MET A 1 -11.93 -0.79 1.79
C MET A 1 -11.01 0.43 1.58
N LEU A 2 -10.75 0.87 0.34
CA LEU A 2 -9.83 2.00 0.07
C LEU A 2 -10.24 3.32 0.76
N ALA A 3 -11.53 3.66 0.76
CA ALA A 3 -12.04 4.87 1.42
C ALA A 3 -11.91 4.86 2.95
N ALA A 4 -11.84 3.68 3.56
CA ALA A 4 -11.56 3.55 4.99
C ALA A 4 -10.05 3.70 5.25
N ALA A 5 -9.22 3.09 4.39
CA ALA A 5 -7.77 3.20 4.50
C ALA A 5 -7.26 4.64 4.41
N SER A 6 -7.86 5.48 3.56
CA SER A 6 -7.51 6.91 3.42
C SER A 6 -7.90 7.81 4.59
N LYS A 7 -8.61 7.29 5.60
CA LYS A 7 -9.07 8.06 6.77
C LYS A 7 -8.46 7.58 8.09
N THR A 8 -7.88 6.39 8.10
CA THR A 8 -7.30 5.79 9.30
C THR A 8 -5.83 6.18 9.41
N LYS A 9 -5.42 6.70 10.58
CA LYS A 9 -4.00 6.90 10.93
C LYS A 9 -3.42 5.63 11.57
N GLY A 10 -2.10 5.45 11.44
CA GLY A 10 -1.39 4.29 11.97
C GLY A 10 -1.48 3.04 11.07
N SER A 11 -1.06 1.90 11.62
CA SER A 11 -1.06 0.61 10.90
C SER A 11 -2.31 -0.21 11.21
N PHE A 12 -2.99 -0.73 10.17
CA PHE A 12 -4.22 -1.51 10.33
C PHE A 12 -4.44 -2.48 9.17
N GLY A 13 -5.19 -3.55 9.43
CA GLY A 13 -5.52 -4.56 8.42
C GLY A 13 -6.63 -4.10 7.51
N VAL A 14 -6.46 -4.29 6.21
CA VAL A 14 -7.48 -4.00 5.18
C VAL A 14 -8.26 -5.26 4.79
N GLY A 15 -7.64 -6.43 4.92
CA GLY A 15 -8.21 -7.73 4.56
C GLY A 15 -7.17 -8.62 3.89
N SER A 16 -7.58 -9.81 3.47
CA SER A 16 -6.75 -10.75 2.71
C SER A 16 -7.11 -10.77 1.23
N ALA A 17 -6.11 -10.94 0.37
CA ALA A 17 -6.27 -10.99 -1.08
C ALA A 17 -5.16 -11.82 -1.74
N THR A 18 -5.37 -12.23 -2.99
CA THR A 18 -4.27 -12.74 -3.83
C THR A 18 -3.27 -11.62 -4.14
N ALA A 19 -2.06 -11.98 -4.55
CA ALA A 19 -1.06 -11.00 -4.99
C ALA A 19 -1.58 -10.15 -6.16
N ALA A 20 -2.28 -10.77 -7.10
CA ALA A 20 -2.88 -10.11 -8.26
C ALA A 20 -4.00 -9.13 -7.85
N ASP A 21 -4.90 -9.53 -6.96
CA ASP A 21 -5.96 -8.64 -6.47
C ASP A 21 -5.39 -7.48 -5.65
N ALA A 22 -4.34 -7.74 -4.86
CA ALA A 22 -3.64 -6.70 -4.11
C ALA A 22 -2.95 -5.69 -5.04
N ASP A 23 -2.46 -6.12 -6.20
CA ASP A 23 -1.86 -5.25 -7.22
C ASP A 23 -2.93 -4.37 -7.88
N ILE A 24 -4.08 -4.93 -8.24
CA ILE A 24 -5.24 -4.17 -8.75
C ILE A 24 -5.68 -3.10 -7.73
N LEU A 25 -5.81 -3.49 -6.46
CA LEU A 25 -6.16 -2.56 -5.38
C LEU A 25 -5.09 -1.49 -5.16
N GLY A 26 -3.81 -1.85 -5.27
CA GLY A 26 -2.66 -0.97 -5.16
C GLY A 26 -2.62 0.10 -6.25
N HIS A 27 -2.85 -0.30 -7.50
CA HIS A 27 -2.97 0.62 -8.62
C HIS A 27 -4.18 1.54 -8.49
N ALA A 28 -5.35 1.01 -8.11
CA ALA A 28 -6.53 1.82 -7.85
C ALA A 28 -6.34 2.82 -6.70
N TRP A 29 -5.51 2.48 -5.72
CA TRP A 29 -5.18 3.34 -4.57
C TRP A 29 -4.37 4.58 -4.96
N VAL A 30 -3.34 4.40 -5.78
CA VAL A 30 -2.45 5.48 -6.25
C VAL A 30 -3.08 6.30 -7.38
N GLY A 31 -4.01 5.71 -8.13
CA GLY A 31 -4.70 6.36 -9.23
C GLY A 31 -3.83 6.55 -10.48
N ASP A 32 -4.42 7.17 -11.50
CA ASP A 32 -3.76 7.42 -12.78
C ASP A 32 -2.59 8.42 -12.63
N GLY A 33 -1.64 8.35 -13.57
CA GLY A 33 -0.46 9.22 -13.56
C GLY A 33 0.55 8.90 -12.46
N TYR A 34 0.46 7.71 -11.88
CA TYR A 34 1.43 7.22 -10.89
C TYR A 34 2.85 7.15 -11.49
N ALA A 35 3.84 7.17 -10.61
CA ALA A 35 5.24 6.96 -10.95
C ALA A 35 5.83 5.81 -10.11
N VAL A 36 6.84 5.14 -10.66
CA VAL A 36 7.68 4.24 -9.86
C VAL A 36 8.71 5.08 -9.13
N ALA A 37 8.79 4.92 -7.81
CA ALA A 37 9.73 5.62 -6.95
C ALA A 37 11.18 5.21 -7.26
N SER A 38 12.15 5.96 -6.73
CA SER A 38 13.58 5.72 -6.93
C SER A 38 14.08 4.37 -6.41
N ASP A 39 13.30 3.69 -5.55
CA ASP A 39 13.60 2.35 -5.07
C ASP A 39 13.25 1.24 -6.08
N GLY A 40 12.66 1.60 -7.23
CA GLY A 40 12.35 0.71 -8.35
C GLY A 40 11.12 -0.19 -8.16
N LYS A 41 10.37 -0.04 -7.05
CA LYS A 41 9.27 -0.95 -6.72
C LYS A 41 8.07 -0.30 -6.06
N THR A 42 8.25 0.85 -5.40
CA THR A 42 7.15 1.56 -4.77
C THR A 42 6.42 2.36 -5.83
N ILE A 43 5.10 2.24 -5.87
CA ILE A 43 4.25 2.98 -6.80
C ILE A 43 3.69 4.19 -6.06
N LEU A 44 3.93 5.40 -6.57
CA LEU A 44 3.58 6.67 -5.94
C LEU A 44 2.54 7.40 -6.78
N SER A 45 1.49 7.93 -6.15
CA SER A 45 0.49 8.76 -6.81
C SER A 45 1.09 10.05 -7.38
N ALA A 46 0.44 10.62 -8.40
CA ALA A 46 0.90 11.83 -9.06
C ALA A 46 1.08 13.04 -8.10
N ASP A 47 0.24 13.14 -7.08
CA ASP A 47 0.33 14.16 -6.03
C ASP A 47 1.36 13.84 -4.93
N GLY A 48 1.96 12.65 -4.95
CA GLY A 48 2.92 12.20 -3.95
C GLY A 48 2.33 11.97 -2.55
N LEU A 49 1.00 11.87 -2.42
CA LEU A 49 0.31 11.72 -1.13
C LEU A 49 -0.13 10.29 -0.82
N ARG A 50 -0.04 9.38 -1.79
CA ARG A 50 -0.35 7.96 -1.62
C ARG A 50 0.73 7.11 -2.25
N GLN A 51 1.09 6.03 -1.58
CA GLN A 51 1.94 5.01 -2.18
C GLN A 51 1.38 3.61 -1.97
N TYR A 52 1.67 2.76 -2.94
CA TYR A 52 1.47 1.33 -2.89
C TYR A 52 2.83 0.64 -2.88
N ARG A 53 3.02 -0.25 -1.90
CA ARG A 53 4.19 -1.11 -1.83
C ARG A 53 3.75 -2.54 -2.11
N LEU A 54 4.36 -3.11 -3.15
CA LEU A 54 4.13 -4.47 -3.62
C LEU A 54 4.26 -5.51 -2.49
N PRO A 55 3.63 -6.69 -2.64
CA PRO A 55 3.79 -7.82 -1.73
C PRO A 55 5.26 -8.08 -1.36
N ALA A 56 5.54 -8.11 -0.07
CA ALA A 56 6.86 -8.42 0.46
C ALA A 56 6.76 -9.32 1.69
N TYR A 57 7.68 -10.29 1.78
CA TYR A 57 7.75 -11.19 2.93
C TYR A 57 8.19 -10.43 4.19
N LYS A 58 7.36 -10.48 5.24
CA LYS A 58 7.66 -9.86 6.53
C LYS A 58 8.17 -10.95 7.48
N ARG A 59 9.49 -11.12 7.55
CA ARG A 59 10.14 -12.17 8.38
C ARG A 59 9.64 -12.24 9.81
N GLN A 60 9.41 -11.09 10.45
CA GLN A 60 8.94 -11.00 11.83
C GLN A 60 7.51 -11.53 12.02
N LEU A 61 6.74 -11.57 10.94
CA LEU A 61 5.33 -11.95 10.96
C LEU A 61 5.06 -13.30 10.28
N GLY A 62 6.01 -13.80 9.48
CA GLY A 62 5.91 -15.11 8.84
C GLY A 62 5.01 -15.16 7.59
N TRP A 63 4.57 -14.01 7.06
CA TRP A 63 3.68 -13.93 5.89
C TRP A 63 4.04 -12.76 4.96
N PHE A 64 3.43 -12.77 3.78
CA PHE A 64 3.52 -11.68 2.80
C PHE A 64 2.47 -10.61 3.06
N GLN A 65 2.88 -9.35 2.90
CA GLN A 65 1.99 -8.20 2.96
C GLN A 65 2.28 -7.20 1.85
N ALA A 66 1.23 -6.65 1.28
CA ALA A 66 1.27 -5.40 0.52
C ALA A 66 0.83 -4.24 1.43
N ASN A 67 1.24 -3.01 1.10
CA ASN A 67 0.95 -1.83 1.92
C ASN A 67 0.33 -0.71 1.08
N LEU A 68 -0.76 -0.12 1.59
CA LEU A 68 -1.41 1.09 1.10
C LEU A 68 -1.14 2.21 2.09
N GLU A 69 -0.28 3.15 1.73
CA GLU A 69 0.18 4.21 2.63
C GLU A 69 -0.30 5.57 2.12
N TRP A 70 -0.63 6.48 3.04
CA TRP A 70 -0.93 7.89 2.71
C TRP A 70 -0.34 8.86 3.73
N ARG A 71 -0.20 10.11 3.30
CA ARG A 71 0.17 11.26 4.13
C ARG A 71 -0.60 12.50 3.69
N PRO A 72 -0.90 13.45 4.59
CA PRO A 72 -1.31 14.77 4.18
C PRO A 72 -0.12 15.53 3.58
N ASP A 73 -0.39 16.50 2.70
CA ASP A 73 0.64 17.33 2.05
C ASP A 73 1.53 18.10 3.04
N SER A 74 1.01 18.37 4.25
CA SER A 74 1.73 19.11 5.29
C SER A 74 2.85 18.33 5.98
N VAL A 75 2.99 17.01 5.74
CA VAL A 75 4.01 16.19 6.41
C VAL A 75 4.71 15.27 5.41
N LYS A 76 5.99 14.97 5.68
CA LYS A 76 6.77 14.08 4.80
C LYS A 76 6.58 12.61 5.16
N GLU A 77 6.28 12.33 6.42
CA GLU A 77 6.16 10.99 6.97
C GLU A 77 4.82 10.37 6.59
N TRP A 78 4.84 9.11 6.18
CA TRP A 78 3.63 8.31 5.96
C TRP A 78 2.84 8.18 7.27
N GLN A 79 1.60 8.66 7.27
CA GLN A 79 0.76 8.74 8.47
C GLN A 79 -0.11 7.51 8.67
N SER A 80 -0.24 6.70 7.62
CA SER A 80 -1.15 5.57 7.56
C SER A 80 -0.54 4.43 6.79
N ASN A 81 -0.85 3.21 7.21
CA ASN A 81 -0.41 1.98 6.56
C ASN A 81 -1.49 0.89 6.65
N GLY A 82 -2.31 0.80 5.61
CA GLY A 82 -3.23 -0.31 5.42
C GLY A 82 -2.50 -1.53 4.85
N HIS A 83 -2.42 -2.62 5.61
CA HIS A 83 -1.79 -3.85 5.14
C HIS A 83 -2.81 -4.85 4.57
N ILE A 84 -2.48 -5.39 3.40
CA ILE A 84 -3.22 -6.46 2.74
C ILE A 84 -2.45 -7.76 2.95
N TRP A 85 -3.11 -8.77 3.49
CA TRP A 85 -2.55 -10.09 3.74
C TRP A 85 -2.58 -10.90 2.46
N ILE A 86 -1.43 -11.40 2.03
CA ILE A 86 -1.34 -12.13 0.76
C ILE A 86 -1.45 -13.64 1.01
N ILE A 87 -2.37 -14.30 0.30
CA ILE A 87 -2.80 -15.69 0.60
C ILE A 87 -2.32 -16.75 -0.39
N ASP A 88 -1.71 -16.34 -1.50
CA ASP A 88 -1.35 -17.20 -2.63
C ASP A 88 0.15 -17.16 -2.99
N LEU A 89 0.95 -16.39 -2.24
CA LEU A 89 2.42 -16.39 -2.38
C LEU A 89 3.04 -17.49 -1.49
N PRO A 90 4.10 -18.16 -1.98
CA PRO A 90 4.76 -19.28 -1.30
C PRO A 90 5.58 -18.87 -0.08
#